data_AF-A0A919L198-F1
#
_entry.id   AF-A0A919L198-F1
#
_cell.length_a   1.000
_cell.length_b   1.000
_cell.length_c   1.000
_cell.angle_alpha   90.00
_cell.angle_beta   90.00
_cell.angle_gamma   90.00
#
_symmetry.space_group_name_H-M   'P 1'
#
loop_
_entity.id
_entity.type
_entity.pdbx_description
1 polymer ?
#
loop_
_entity_poly.entity_id
_entity_poly.type
_entity_poly.pdbx_seq_one_letter_code
_entity_poly.pdbx_strand_id
1 'polypeptide(L)'
;MFDLRRSDVALLQAVSDHGSLHAVERCGRMTQSSASRRLIKLERRLRTSLVARNANGTELTEAGHALLHAGRRLLGAIDFALATAHHRADPELRLPVVQFAVGADLAYGMGRDLADRFPEAVFDVVPGDDHYVWQRFERYAVDAACGWETTRRPGLRRSEALVHTVVEEPQWVALPREHPLVQREVLDPHDLADAEWVATVGGDSADDQRWAFSLLTPAPRVSYTVRSQSAALDLVGRGYGIALVSPVSADSEHERSVVLRPLRQKLVRRLALAVDPLVVPLALARELCAWLRYGYVQRAAKCNPAYALSATFPALSKSPRLPARALVDPLSCSTVAPLPLLLAELHWTEPDPGCCFEPEHLHLLRVIDRIGSLNRAAEALLVTQPALTRRIHRLGKGCGQPLVYSTARGTSLSPAARRLLDCSGPAESRLDELVGRIRQNSAVPAAAAAVPAPPSPAPAARRRAAACAQPRSRKAVSAPVASATAR
;
A
#
# COMPACT_ATOMS: atom_id res chain seq x y z
N MET A 1 3.01 -18.59 18.98
CA MET A 1 2.02 -18.68 17.89
C MET A 1 0.66 -18.23 18.32
N PHE A 2 0.27 -17.05 17.83
CA PHE A 2 -1.09 -16.57 17.87
C PHE A 2 -1.97 -17.34 16.85
N ASP A 3 -3.02 -18.01 17.30
CA ASP A 3 -4.00 -18.72 16.44
C ASP A 3 -4.85 -17.71 15.65
N LEU A 4 -4.41 -17.32 14.46
CA LEU A 4 -5.16 -16.52 13.50
C LEU A 4 -5.68 -17.44 12.39
N ARG A 5 -6.98 -17.44 12.12
CA ARG A 5 -7.59 -18.37 11.15
C ARG A 5 -7.94 -17.66 9.84
N ARG A 6 -8.11 -18.42 8.75
CA ARG A 6 -8.60 -17.88 7.46
C ARG A 6 -9.87 -17.05 7.62
N SER A 7 -10.80 -17.51 8.44
CA SER A 7 -12.04 -16.79 8.72
C SER A 7 -11.84 -15.47 9.48
N ASP A 8 -10.78 -15.33 10.28
CA ASP A 8 -10.44 -14.05 10.94
C ASP A 8 -9.91 -13.05 9.91
N VAL A 9 -9.02 -13.50 9.02
CA VAL A 9 -8.51 -12.69 7.90
C VAL A 9 -9.65 -12.26 6.98
N ALA A 10 -10.54 -13.19 6.62
CA ALA A 10 -11.72 -12.91 5.80
C ALA A 10 -12.71 -11.93 6.46
N LEU A 11 -12.85 -11.98 7.79
CA LEU A 11 -13.68 -11.04 8.53
C LEU A 11 -13.09 -9.62 8.46
N LEU A 12 -11.80 -9.48 8.73
CA LEU A 12 -11.11 -8.19 8.64
C LEU A 12 -11.10 -7.65 7.21
N GLN A 13 -10.95 -8.52 6.21
CA GLN A 13 -11.06 -8.20 4.78
C GLN A 13 -12.40 -7.54 4.47
N ALA A 14 -13.50 -8.19 4.84
CA ALA A 14 -14.85 -7.69 4.56
C ALA A 14 -15.12 -6.33 5.23
N VAL A 15 -14.57 -6.09 6.43
CA VAL A 15 -14.63 -4.77 7.07
C VAL A 15 -13.82 -3.75 6.28
N SER A 16 -12.61 -4.11 5.83
CA SER A 16 -11.75 -3.24 5.01
C SER A 16 -12.38 -2.83 3.67
N ASP A 17 -13.06 -3.76 3.00
CA ASP A 17 -13.60 -3.52 1.64
C ASP A 17 -14.95 -2.80 1.65
N HIS A 18 -15.77 -3.04 2.67
CA HIS A 18 -17.18 -2.61 2.66
C HIS A 18 -17.57 -1.69 3.81
N GLY A 19 -16.67 -1.41 4.75
CA GLY A 19 -16.93 -0.48 5.84
C GLY A 19 -18.05 -0.93 6.80
N SER A 20 -18.41 -2.21 6.82
CA SER A 20 -19.53 -2.71 7.63
C SER A 20 -19.42 -4.20 7.94
N LEU A 21 -19.74 -4.56 9.19
CA LEU A 21 -19.89 -5.95 9.62
C LEU A 21 -21.08 -6.67 8.94
N HIS A 22 -22.07 -5.93 8.43
CA HIS A 22 -23.18 -6.51 7.65
C HIS A 22 -22.71 -7.05 6.29
N ALA A 23 -21.61 -6.53 5.75
CA ALA A 23 -21.11 -6.98 4.46
C ALA A 23 -20.58 -8.42 4.50
N VAL A 24 -20.16 -8.89 5.67
CA VAL A 24 -19.68 -10.26 5.89
C VAL A 24 -20.75 -11.31 5.56
N GLU A 25 -22.02 -11.00 5.83
CA GLU A 25 -23.17 -11.85 5.48
C GLU A 25 -23.38 -11.92 3.97
N ARG A 26 -23.22 -10.80 3.27
CA ARG A 26 -23.36 -10.72 1.80
C ARG A 26 -22.29 -11.52 1.07
N CYS A 27 -21.10 -11.63 1.65
CA CYS A 27 -20.03 -12.47 1.12
C CYS A 27 -20.24 -13.97 1.41
N GLY A 28 -21.34 -14.38 2.05
CA GLY A 28 -21.67 -15.77 2.35
C GLY A 28 -20.75 -16.44 3.39
N ARG A 29 -19.92 -15.67 4.10
CA ARG A 29 -18.83 -16.23 4.94
C ARG A 29 -19.26 -16.59 6.36
N MET A 30 -20.19 -15.82 6.95
CA MET A 30 -20.75 -16.04 8.29
C MET A 30 -21.88 -15.05 8.58
N THR A 31 -22.70 -15.33 9.61
CA THR A 31 -23.69 -14.37 10.12
C THR A 31 -23.03 -13.19 10.85
N GLN A 32 -23.70 -12.04 10.92
CA GLN A 32 -23.24 -10.84 11.62
C GLN A 32 -23.00 -11.12 13.11
N SER A 33 -23.88 -11.92 13.73
CA SER A 33 -23.75 -12.30 15.14
C SER A 33 -22.51 -13.18 15.38
N SER A 34 -22.17 -14.06 14.44
CA SER A 34 -20.93 -14.85 14.46
C SER A 34 -19.70 -13.96 14.26
N ALA A 35 -19.75 -13.07 13.26
CA ALA A 35 -18.69 -12.09 12.96
C ALA A 35 -18.37 -11.21 14.16
N SER A 36 -19.38 -10.64 14.81
CA SER A 36 -19.22 -9.78 15.99
C SER A 36 -18.60 -10.52 17.18
N ARG A 37 -19.10 -11.71 17.54
CA ARG A 37 -18.52 -12.53 18.62
C ARG A 37 -17.07 -12.89 18.35
N ARG A 38 -16.75 -13.18 17.09
CA ARG A 38 -15.42 -13.56 16.66
C ARG A 38 -14.44 -12.38 16.72
N LEU A 39 -14.87 -11.21 16.26
CA LEU A 39 -14.12 -9.96 16.39
C LEU A 39 -13.81 -9.64 17.86
N ILE A 40 -14.83 -9.68 18.73
CA ILE A 40 -14.66 -9.46 20.18
C ILE A 40 -13.64 -10.43 20.77
N LYS A 41 -13.66 -11.71 20.36
CA LYS A 41 -12.68 -12.70 20.81
C LYS A 41 -11.27 -12.36 20.33
N LEU A 42 -11.11 -11.88 19.10
CA LEU A 42 -9.83 -11.45 18.55
C LEU A 42 -9.29 -10.22 19.30
N GLU A 43 -10.12 -9.20 19.48
CA GLU A 43 -9.80 -7.96 20.20
C GLU A 43 -9.39 -8.25 21.65
N ARG A 44 -10.12 -9.12 22.36
CA ARG A 44 -9.76 -9.55 23.73
C ARG A 44 -8.40 -10.24 23.78
N ARG A 45 -8.08 -11.08 22.80
CA ARG A 45 -6.78 -11.77 22.74
C ARG A 45 -5.64 -10.80 22.42
N LEU A 46 -5.90 -9.73 21.69
CA LEU A 46 -4.91 -8.72 21.31
C LEU A 46 -4.83 -7.54 22.28
N ARG A 47 -5.83 -7.40 23.16
CA ARG A 47 -5.99 -6.29 24.11
C ARG A 47 -6.08 -4.92 23.42
N THR A 48 -6.60 -4.90 22.20
CA THR A 48 -6.79 -3.68 21.42
C THR A 48 -8.06 -3.79 20.59
N SER A 49 -8.60 -2.64 20.16
CA SER A 49 -9.70 -2.64 19.21
C SER A 49 -9.16 -2.73 17.79
N LEU A 50 -9.75 -3.61 16.98
CA LEU A 50 -9.38 -3.84 15.58
C LEU A 50 -10.29 -3.08 14.62
N VAL A 51 -11.44 -2.59 15.12
CA VAL A 51 -12.38 -1.79 14.35
C VAL A 51 -12.74 -0.51 15.09
N ALA A 52 -12.84 0.60 14.35
CA ALA A 52 -13.36 1.85 14.86
C ALA A 52 -14.71 2.15 14.19
N ARG A 53 -15.63 2.77 14.94
CA ARG A 53 -16.85 3.35 14.37
C ARG A 53 -16.59 4.79 13.98
N ASN A 54 -16.99 5.17 12.78
CA ASN A 54 -16.95 6.53 12.29
C ASN A 54 -18.33 6.95 11.76
N ALA A 55 -18.48 8.22 11.36
CA ALA A 55 -19.76 8.75 10.87
C ALA A 55 -20.29 8.00 9.63
N ASN A 56 -19.42 7.29 8.90
CA ASN A 56 -19.73 6.61 7.64
C ASN A 56 -19.80 5.08 7.78
N GLY A 57 -19.61 4.51 8.98
CA GLY A 57 -19.65 3.06 9.19
C GLY A 57 -18.62 2.53 10.18
N THR A 58 -18.06 1.37 9.84
CA THR A 58 -17.04 0.64 10.62
C THR A 58 -15.78 0.48 9.78
N GLU A 59 -14.64 0.97 10.26
CA GLU A 59 -13.35 0.83 9.58
C GLU A 59 -12.37 0.05 10.44
N LEU A 60 -11.33 -0.52 9.83
CA LEU A 60 -10.24 -1.14 10.59
C LEU A 60 -9.43 -0.05 11.30
N THR A 61 -9.00 -0.34 12.53
CA THR A 61 -7.93 0.43 13.18
C THR A 61 -6.59 0.11 12.54
N GLU A 62 -5.54 0.85 12.90
CA GLU A 62 -4.16 0.53 12.49
C GLU A 62 -3.78 -0.92 12.86
N ALA A 63 -4.10 -1.35 14.08
CA ALA A 63 -3.90 -2.74 14.52
C ALA A 63 -4.74 -3.73 13.70
N GLY A 64 -5.96 -3.36 13.29
CA GLY A 64 -6.81 -4.15 12.41
C GLY A 64 -6.19 -4.34 11.02
N HIS A 65 -5.70 -3.26 10.42
CA HIS A 65 -5.01 -3.31 9.13
C HIS A 65 -3.71 -4.11 9.20
N ALA A 66 -2.88 -3.88 10.21
CA ALA A 66 -1.64 -4.62 10.42
C ALA A 66 -1.88 -6.13 10.57
N LEU A 67 -2.89 -6.52 11.34
CA LEU A 67 -3.24 -7.92 11.53
C LEU A 67 -3.81 -8.56 10.26
N LEU A 68 -4.65 -7.84 9.52
CA LEU A 68 -5.17 -8.29 8.22
C LEU A 68 -3.99 -8.62 7.29
N HIS A 69 -3.03 -7.72 7.17
CA HIS A 69 -1.85 -7.91 6.34
C HIS A 69 -0.95 -9.07 6.78
N ALA A 70 -0.62 -9.16 8.07
CA ALA A 70 0.19 -10.26 8.58
C ALA A 70 -0.51 -11.63 8.37
N GLY A 71 -1.83 -11.68 8.55
CA GLY A 71 -2.62 -12.88 8.30
C GLY A 71 -2.64 -13.27 6.83
N ARG A 72 -2.89 -12.30 5.95
CA ARG A 72 -2.80 -12.43 4.49
C ARG A 72 -1.45 -13.04 4.06
N ARG A 73 -0.33 -12.48 4.52
CA ARG A 73 1.01 -13.01 4.23
C ARG A 73 1.23 -14.44 4.74
N LEU A 74 0.75 -14.76 5.94
CA LEU A 74 0.86 -16.11 6.49
C LEU A 74 0.06 -17.13 5.67
N LEU A 75 -1.18 -16.79 5.31
CA LEU A 75 -2.03 -17.66 4.50
C LEU A 75 -1.46 -17.84 3.10
N GLY A 76 -1.01 -16.75 2.47
CA GLY A 76 -0.31 -16.82 1.18
C GLY A 76 0.94 -17.71 1.23
N ALA A 77 1.72 -17.66 2.32
CA ALA A 77 2.89 -18.54 2.49
C ALA A 77 2.50 -20.03 2.64
N ILE A 78 1.39 -20.31 3.33
CA ILE A 78 0.84 -21.67 3.45
C ILE A 78 0.36 -22.16 2.08
N ASP A 79 -0.47 -21.36 1.39
CA ASP A 79 -1.07 -21.72 0.11
C ASP A 79 0.02 -21.91 -0.96
N PHE A 80 1.04 -21.05 -0.97
CA PHE A 80 2.23 -21.22 -1.82
C PHE A 80 2.96 -22.53 -1.55
N ALA A 81 3.21 -22.84 -0.28
CA ALA A 81 3.92 -24.06 0.08
C ALA A 81 3.13 -25.31 -0.29
N LEU A 82 1.80 -25.26 -0.24
CA LEU A 82 0.91 -26.31 -0.71
C LEU A 82 0.94 -26.45 -2.23
N ALA A 83 0.77 -25.35 -2.96
CA ALA A 83 0.79 -25.34 -4.42
C ALA A 83 2.12 -25.84 -4.99
N THR A 84 3.23 -25.57 -4.29
CA THR A 84 4.57 -26.00 -4.70
C THR A 84 5.01 -27.34 -4.08
N ALA A 85 4.17 -27.97 -3.26
CA ALA A 85 4.53 -29.18 -2.52
C ALA A 85 4.85 -30.39 -3.40
N HIS A 86 4.34 -30.41 -4.65
CA HIS A 86 4.62 -31.46 -5.63
C HIS A 86 5.88 -31.20 -6.47
N HIS A 87 6.40 -29.98 -6.47
CA HIS A 87 7.61 -29.65 -7.21
C HIS A 87 8.85 -30.09 -6.42
N ARG A 88 9.73 -30.86 -7.07
CA ARG A 88 11.06 -31.25 -6.56
C ARG A 88 12.08 -30.09 -6.60
N ALA A 89 11.61 -28.84 -6.75
CA ALA A 89 12.48 -27.68 -6.83
C ALA A 89 13.28 -27.49 -5.54
N ASP A 90 14.54 -27.07 -5.72
CA ASP A 90 15.56 -26.91 -4.70
C ASP A 90 15.04 -26.11 -3.48
N PRO A 91 15.14 -26.63 -2.23
CA PRO A 91 14.72 -25.92 -1.02
C PRO A 91 15.38 -24.53 -0.81
N GLU A 92 16.43 -24.22 -1.56
CA GLU A 92 17.22 -22.98 -1.45
C GLU A 92 16.62 -21.77 -2.19
N LEU A 93 15.74 -21.95 -3.20
CA LEU A 93 15.21 -20.83 -3.98
C LEU A 93 13.91 -20.28 -3.34
N ARG A 94 14.06 -19.48 -2.28
CA ARG A 94 12.95 -18.77 -1.62
C ARG A 94 13.04 -17.28 -1.91
N LEU A 95 12.33 -16.83 -2.94
CA LEU A 95 12.21 -15.40 -3.22
C LEU A 95 11.00 -14.83 -2.47
N PRO A 96 11.17 -13.94 -1.48
CA PRO A 96 10.05 -13.15 -0.95
C PRO A 96 9.33 -12.40 -2.06
N VAL A 97 7.99 -12.47 -2.04
CA VAL A 97 7.16 -11.52 -2.80
C VAL A 97 7.04 -10.23 -2.00
N VAL A 98 7.34 -9.12 -2.67
CA VAL A 98 7.20 -7.75 -2.17
C VAL A 98 6.11 -7.07 -3.01
N GLN A 99 4.97 -6.81 -2.39
CA GLN A 99 3.92 -5.96 -2.96
C GLN A 99 4.38 -4.51 -2.88
N PHE A 100 4.54 -3.89 -4.05
CA PHE A 100 5.14 -2.58 -4.17
C PHE A 100 4.22 -1.63 -4.92
N ALA A 101 3.54 -0.74 -4.18
CA ALA A 101 2.76 0.32 -4.81
C ALA A 101 3.68 1.43 -5.33
N VAL A 102 3.47 1.89 -6.55
CA VAL A 102 4.36 2.88 -7.18
C VAL A 102 3.54 3.92 -7.92
N GLY A 103 3.93 5.19 -7.82
CA GLY A 103 3.40 6.29 -8.64
C GLY A 103 3.45 5.93 -10.13
N ALA A 104 2.36 6.15 -10.86
CA ALA A 104 2.24 5.68 -12.25
C ALA A 104 3.31 6.30 -13.18
N ASP A 105 3.73 7.53 -12.91
CA ASP A 105 4.82 8.24 -13.60
C ASP A 105 6.19 7.59 -13.40
N LEU A 106 6.43 6.99 -12.23
CA LEU A 106 7.66 6.28 -11.88
C LEU A 106 7.66 4.85 -12.43
N ALA A 107 6.52 4.16 -12.37
CA ALA A 107 6.39 2.76 -12.77
C ALA A 107 6.81 2.50 -14.23
N TYR A 108 6.55 3.43 -15.14
CA TYR A 108 6.89 3.31 -16.57
C TYR A 108 8.42 3.24 -16.81
N GLY A 109 9.24 3.80 -15.93
CA GLY A 109 10.70 3.76 -16.02
C GLY A 109 11.35 2.55 -15.34
N MET A 110 10.59 1.76 -14.58
CA MET A 110 11.11 0.73 -13.68
C MET A 110 11.12 -0.70 -14.27
N GLY A 111 10.34 -0.95 -15.32
CA GLY A 111 9.87 -2.29 -15.69
C GLY A 111 10.91 -3.28 -16.22
N ARG A 112 12.10 -2.85 -16.70
CA ARG A 112 13.13 -3.80 -17.20
C ARG A 112 14.20 -4.16 -16.18
N ASP A 113 14.42 -3.35 -15.14
CA ASP A 113 15.62 -3.50 -14.31
C ASP A 113 15.34 -4.16 -12.95
N LEU A 114 14.08 -4.19 -12.48
CA LEU A 114 13.77 -4.59 -11.10
C LEU A 114 14.07 -6.08 -10.83
N ALA A 115 13.64 -6.98 -11.72
CA ALA A 115 13.89 -8.42 -11.58
C ALA A 115 15.37 -8.78 -11.75
N ASP A 116 16.05 -8.14 -12.71
CA ASP A 116 17.49 -8.34 -12.93
C ASP A 116 18.33 -7.82 -11.76
N ARG A 117 17.84 -6.77 -11.09
CA ARG A 117 18.57 -6.11 -10.03
C ARG A 117 18.37 -6.72 -8.66
N PHE A 118 17.17 -7.23 -8.39
CA PHE A 118 16.79 -7.81 -7.12
C PHE A 118 16.36 -9.26 -7.32
N PRO A 119 17.26 -10.15 -7.79
CA PRO A 119 16.94 -11.54 -8.06
C PRO A 119 16.53 -12.31 -6.80
N GLU A 120 16.81 -11.78 -5.62
CA GLU A 120 16.40 -12.30 -4.32
C GLU A 120 14.94 -11.99 -3.95
N ALA A 121 14.20 -11.19 -4.75
CA ALA A 121 12.80 -10.87 -4.49
C ALA A 121 11.97 -10.86 -5.78
N VAL A 122 10.70 -11.23 -5.66
CA VAL A 122 9.71 -11.04 -6.73
C VAL A 122 8.88 -9.82 -6.35
N PHE A 123 8.83 -8.81 -7.21
CA PHE A 123 8.04 -7.62 -6.98
C PHE A 123 6.69 -7.72 -7.69
N ASP A 124 5.61 -7.61 -6.90
CA ASP A 124 4.26 -7.40 -7.41
C ASP A 124 4.00 -5.89 -7.43
N VAL A 125 4.16 -5.27 -8.61
CA VAL A 125 4.10 -3.82 -8.77
C VAL A 125 2.66 -3.38 -8.99
N VAL A 126 2.17 -2.51 -8.10
CA VAL A 126 0.82 -1.96 -8.12
C VAL A 126 0.87 -0.48 -8.50
N PRO A 127 0.74 -0.12 -9.79
CA PRO A 127 0.76 1.27 -10.20
C PRO A 127 -0.51 1.99 -9.75
N GLY A 128 -0.37 3.26 -9.37
CA GLY A 128 -1.50 4.12 -9.03
C GLY A 128 -1.09 5.56 -8.83
N ASP A 129 -2.05 6.41 -8.50
CA ASP A 129 -1.74 7.78 -8.07
C ASP A 129 -1.16 7.80 -6.64
N ASP A 130 -0.46 8.87 -6.25
CA ASP A 130 0.24 8.99 -4.97
C ASP A 130 -0.72 8.84 -3.79
N HIS A 131 -1.94 9.39 -3.90
CA HIS A 131 -2.95 9.21 -2.86
C HIS A 131 -3.27 7.73 -2.65
N TYR A 132 -3.51 7.01 -3.74
CA TYR A 132 -3.76 5.58 -3.75
C TYR A 132 -2.56 4.78 -3.23
N VAL A 133 -1.34 5.09 -3.68
CA VAL A 133 -0.08 4.46 -3.26
C VAL A 133 0.09 4.58 -1.75
N TRP A 134 0.01 5.79 -1.21
CA TRP A 134 0.17 6.04 0.22
C TRP A 134 -0.99 5.48 1.06
N GLN A 135 -2.21 5.51 0.54
CA GLN A 135 -3.36 4.90 1.20
C GLN A 135 -3.21 3.38 1.31
N ARG A 136 -2.78 2.71 0.23
CA ARG A 136 -2.54 1.25 0.25
C ARG A 136 -1.45 0.89 1.23
N PHE A 137 -0.37 1.68 1.25
CA PHE A 137 0.69 1.50 2.23
C PHE A 137 0.12 1.62 3.63
N GLU A 138 -0.47 2.76 4.03
CA GLU A 138 -1.00 2.94 5.38
C GLU A 138 -1.97 1.84 5.86
N ARG A 139 -2.78 1.30 4.94
CA ARG A 139 -3.75 0.24 5.23
C ARG A 139 -3.18 -1.17 5.24
N TYR A 140 -1.85 -1.32 5.15
CA TYR A 140 -1.21 -2.63 5.04
C TYR A 140 -1.75 -3.47 3.87
N ALA A 141 -2.07 -2.79 2.77
CA ALA A 141 -2.43 -3.45 1.52
C ALA A 141 -1.22 -3.71 0.61
N VAL A 142 -0.04 -3.17 0.94
CA VAL A 142 1.24 -3.41 0.28
C VAL A 142 2.39 -3.39 1.28
N ASP A 143 3.53 -3.96 0.89
CA ASP A 143 4.75 -4.07 1.71
C ASP A 143 5.68 -2.85 1.56
N ALA A 144 5.65 -2.24 0.38
CA ALA A 144 6.42 -1.06 0.03
C ALA A 144 5.56 -0.08 -0.78
N ALA A 145 5.89 1.20 -0.69
CA ALA A 145 5.28 2.25 -1.49
C ALA A 145 6.30 3.29 -1.91
N CYS A 146 6.25 3.73 -3.17
CA CYS A 146 7.06 4.83 -3.66
C CYS A 146 6.20 5.83 -4.44
N GLY A 147 6.24 7.09 -4.01
CA GLY A 147 5.45 8.18 -4.58
C GLY A 147 5.89 9.53 -4.02
N TRP A 148 5.26 10.61 -4.47
CA TRP A 148 5.53 11.95 -3.96
C TRP A 148 4.82 12.17 -2.61
N GLU A 149 5.57 12.67 -1.62
CA GLU A 149 5.01 13.01 -0.30
C GLU A 149 4.03 14.17 -0.44
N THR A 150 2.78 13.96 -0.01
CA THR A 150 1.78 15.03 0.00
C THR A 150 1.94 15.92 1.23
N THR A 151 1.98 17.23 1.04
CA THR A 151 2.22 18.25 2.09
C THR A 151 1.19 18.28 3.22
N ARG A 152 0.05 17.57 3.10
CA ARG A 152 -0.99 17.47 4.14
C ARG A 152 -0.85 16.27 5.09
N ARG A 153 0.18 15.42 4.98
CA ARG A 153 0.41 14.36 5.96
C ARG A 153 1.62 14.64 6.86
N PRO A 154 1.41 14.87 8.17
CA PRO A 154 2.50 14.86 9.13
C PRO A 154 2.94 13.42 9.36
N GLY A 155 3.83 12.91 8.51
CA GLY A 155 4.32 11.53 8.56
C GLY A 155 3.25 10.49 8.21
N LEU A 156 3.71 9.32 7.77
CA LEU A 156 2.83 8.16 7.64
C LEU A 156 2.25 7.84 9.03
N ARG A 157 0.96 7.48 9.10
CA ARG A 157 0.35 7.06 10.38
C ARG A 157 1.01 5.81 10.97
N ARG A 158 1.64 5.00 10.11
CA ARG A 158 2.45 3.84 10.47
C ARG A 158 3.75 4.28 11.13
N SER A 159 3.74 4.34 12.45
CA SER A 159 4.90 4.79 13.25
C SER A 159 6.17 3.96 13.01
N GLU A 160 6.03 2.70 12.60
CA GLU A 160 7.11 1.75 12.35
C GLU A 160 7.56 1.69 10.88
N ALA A 161 6.91 2.41 9.98
CA ALA A 161 7.32 2.43 8.58
C ALA A 161 8.73 3.03 8.46
N LEU A 162 9.60 2.35 7.72
CA LEU A 162 10.89 2.93 7.35
C LEU A 162 10.69 3.77 6.10
N VAL A 163 10.88 5.08 6.24
CA VAL A 163 10.76 6.05 5.15
C VAL A 163 12.15 6.52 4.72
N HIS A 164 12.44 6.37 3.45
CA HIS A 164 13.67 6.82 2.81
C HIS A 164 13.35 7.87 1.76
N THR A 165 13.94 9.06 1.89
CA THR A 165 13.87 10.07 0.82
C THR A 165 14.67 9.58 -0.39
N VAL A 166 13.99 9.33 -1.50
CA VAL A 166 14.61 8.98 -2.78
C VAL A 166 15.25 10.22 -3.37
N VAL A 167 14.48 11.29 -3.56
CA VAL A 167 14.99 12.58 -4.06
C VAL A 167 14.15 13.74 -3.52
N GLU A 168 14.79 14.89 -3.29
CA GLU A 168 14.11 16.17 -3.14
C GLU A 168 14.15 16.88 -4.50
N GLU A 169 12.99 17.15 -5.08
CA GLU A 169 12.86 17.77 -6.40
C GLU A 169 12.30 19.20 -6.27
N PRO A 170 12.99 20.21 -6.82
CA PRO A 170 12.42 21.55 -6.93
C PRO A 170 11.37 21.60 -8.03
N GLN A 171 10.37 22.47 -7.90
CA GLN A 171 9.45 22.79 -8.98
C GLN A 171 10.01 23.92 -9.85
N TRP A 172 9.85 23.78 -11.17
CA TRP A 172 10.29 24.75 -12.18
C TRP A 172 9.09 25.30 -12.93
N VAL A 173 9.27 26.42 -13.64
CA VAL A 173 8.24 27.01 -14.49
C VAL A 173 8.52 26.67 -15.94
N ALA A 174 7.52 26.11 -16.60
CA ALA A 174 7.46 25.96 -18.04
C ALA A 174 6.95 27.26 -18.67
N LEU A 175 7.71 27.78 -19.62
CA LEU A 175 7.40 28.97 -20.41
C LEU A 175 7.28 28.59 -21.89
N PRO A 176 6.39 29.23 -22.67
CA PRO A 176 6.47 29.19 -24.12
C PRO A 176 7.85 29.66 -24.59
N ARG A 177 8.41 29.08 -25.65
CA ARG A 177 9.77 29.42 -26.12
C ARG A 177 9.94 30.89 -26.53
N GLU A 178 8.86 31.52 -26.97
CA GLU A 178 8.83 32.93 -27.36
C GLU A 178 8.52 33.88 -26.18
N HIS A 179 8.34 33.35 -24.97
CA HIS A 179 7.99 34.14 -23.80
C HIS A 179 9.14 35.06 -23.37
N PRO A 180 8.92 36.36 -23.06
CA PRO A 180 9.99 37.30 -22.72
C PRO A 180 10.90 36.86 -21.57
N LEU A 181 10.34 36.16 -20.59
CA LEU A 181 11.08 35.68 -19.41
C LEU A 181 12.02 34.50 -19.69
N VAL A 182 12.04 33.94 -20.91
CA VAL A 182 12.99 32.87 -21.30
C VAL A 182 14.45 33.31 -21.12
N GLN A 183 14.74 34.61 -21.25
CA GLN A 183 16.09 35.16 -21.08
C GLN A 183 16.56 35.21 -19.63
N ARG A 184 15.67 35.04 -18.65
CA ARG A 184 16.05 34.96 -17.23
C ARG A 184 16.52 33.56 -16.92
N GLU A 185 17.66 33.43 -16.24
CA GLU A 185 18.16 32.13 -15.77
C GLU A 185 17.35 31.58 -14.57
N VAL A 186 16.90 32.48 -13.69
CA VAL A 186 16.07 32.18 -12.52
C VAL A 186 14.93 33.20 -12.45
N LEU A 187 13.71 32.74 -12.23
CA LEU A 187 12.51 33.58 -12.19
C LEU A 187 12.18 34.00 -10.75
N ASP A 188 11.87 35.27 -10.54
CA ASP A 188 11.24 35.72 -9.31
C ASP A 188 9.71 35.54 -9.42
N PRO A 189 8.99 35.07 -8.38
CA PRO A 189 7.52 35.05 -8.38
C PRO A 189 6.86 36.37 -8.81
N HIS A 190 7.49 37.51 -8.52
CA HIS A 190 6.98 38.82 -8.95
C HIS A 190 7.04 39.04 -10.47
N ASP A 191 7.99 38.40 -11.17
CA ASP A 191 8.07 38.46 -12.64
C ASP A 191 6.87 37.76 -13.30
N LEU A 192 6.16 36.91 -12.56
CA LEU A 192 5.05 36.07 -13.03
C LEU A 192 3.67 36.62 -12.62
N ALA A 193 3.62 37.83 -12.07
CA ALA A 193 2.41 38.42 -11.50
C ALA A 193 1.25 38.56 -12.49
N ASP A 194 1.57 38.86 -13.75
CA ASP A 194 0.61 39.05 -14.84
C ASP A 194 0.53 37.85 -15.79
N ALA A 195 1.25 36.77 -15.49
CA ALA A 195 1.21 35.56 -16.30
C ALA A 195 -0.07 34.77 -16.04
N GLU A 196 -0.65 34.22 -17.11
CA GLU A 196 -1.75 33.26 -17.04
C GLU A 196 -1.19 31.85 -16.80
N TRP A 197 -1.77 31.12 -15.84
CA TRP A 197 -1.30 29.81 -15.43
C TRP A 197 -2.18 28.68 -15.94
N VAL A 198 -1.52 27.61 -16.38
CA VAL A 198 -2.10 26.29 -16.61
C VAL A 198 -1.84 25.44 -15.37
N ALA A 199 -2.89 25.17 -14.59
CA ALA A 199 -2.81 24.39 -13.37
C ALA A 199 -3.06 22.90 -13.65
N THR A 200 -2.29 22.01 -13.03
CA THR A 200 -2.54 20.57 -12.97
C THR A 200 -3.37 20.26 -11.74
N VAL A 201 -4.57 19.70 -11.96
CA VAL A 201 -5.56 19.36 -10.93
C VAL A 201 -5.92 17.88 -11.01
N GLY A 202 -6.16 17.25 -9.86
CA GLY A 202 -6.30 15.80 -9.76
C GLY A 202 -4.98 15.05 -9.95
N GLY A 203 -4.91 13.84 -9.38
CA GLY A 203 -3.69 13.02 -9.39
C GLY A 203 -2.56 13.53 -8.49
N ASP A 204 -1.40 12.88 -8.62
CA ASP A 204 -0.16 12.97 -7.84
C ASP A 204 0.28 14.38 -7.46
N SER A 205 0.15 15.33 -8.39
CA SER A 205 0.73 16.67 -8.25
C SER A 205 -0.26 17.75 -7.82
N ALA A 206 -1.55 17.44 -7.64
CA ALA A 206 -2.57 18.46 -7.43
C ALA A 206 -2.46 19.16 -6.06
N ASP A 207 -2.21 18.39 -5.00
CA ASP A 207 -2.03 18.93 -3.65
C ASP A 207 -0.70 19.68 -3.54
N ASP A 208 0.36 19.16 -4.17
CA ASP A 208 1.66 19.81 -4.25
C ASP A 208 1.57 21.16 -4.99
N GLN A 209 0.86 21.20 -6.11
CA GLN A 209 0.70 22.44 -6.87
C GLN A 209 -0.17 23.47 -6.11
N ARG A 210 -1.24 23.03 -5.44
CA ARG A 210 -2.04 23.92 -4.57
C ARG A 210 -1.19 24.50 -3.44
N TRP A 211 -0.37 23.67 -2.80
CA TRP A 211 0.56 24.13 -1.76
C TRP A 211 1.59 25.11 -2.32
N ALA A 212 2.21 24.77 -3.45
CA ALA A 212 3.15 25.64 -4.14
C ALA A 212 2.54 27.00 -4.50
N PHE A 213 1.33 27.02 -5.07
CA PHE A 213 0.62 28.24 -5.41
C PHE A 213 0.27 29.08 -4.18
N SER A 214 0.01 28.45 -3.02
CA SER A 214 -0.21 29.17 -1.77
C SER A 214 1.04 29.86 -1.22
N LEU A 215 2.23 29.43 -1.65
CA LEU A 215 3.52 30.02 -1.28
C LEU A 215 4.02 31.06 -2.29
N LEU A 216 3.38 31.18 -3.45
CA LEU A 216 3.72 32.18 -4.46
C LEU A 216 3.01 33.49 -4.15
N THR A 217 3.76 34.59 -4.22
CA THR A 217 3.23 35.95 -4.08
C THR A 217 3.77 36.80 -5.23
N PRO A 218 2.90 37.46 -6.03
CA PRO A 218 1.44 37.44 -5.92
C PRO A 218 0.82 36.09 -6.31
N ALA A 219 -0.45 35.89 -5.94
CA ALA A 219 -1.15 34.64 -6.18
C ALA A 219 -1.32 34.37 -7.70
N PRO A 220 -1.04 33.14 -8.18
CA PRO A 220 -1.19 32.77 -9.60
C PRO A 220 -2.60 32.99 -10.15
N ARG A 221 -2.73 33.58 -11.35
CA ARG A 221 -3.99 33.67 -12.10
C ARG A 221 -4.16 32.41 -12.96
N VAL A 222 -5.08 31.53 -12.61
CA VAL A 222 -5.27 30.25 -13.32
C VAL A 222 -6.34 30.40 -14.41
N SER A 223 -5.93 30.33 -15.67
CA SER A 223 -6.83 30.38 -16.84
C SER A 223 -7.24 28.99 -17.32
N TYR A 224 -6.38 27.98 -17.14
CA TYR A 224 -6.64 26.62 -17.60
C TYR A 224 -6.35 25.59 -16.51
N THR A 225 -7.11 24.49 -16.52
CA THR A 225 -6.84 23.34 -15.66
C THR A 225 -6.73 22.06 -16.48
N VAL A 226 -5.75 21.22 -16.17
CA VAL A 226 -5.47 19.93 -16.82
C VAL A 226 -5.25 18.84 -15.79
N ARG A 227 -5.20 17.57 -16.18
CA ARG A 227 -5.03 16.42 -15.26
C ARG A 227 -3.65 15.74 -15.32
N SER A 228 -2.71 16.27 -16.10
CA SER A 228 -1.38 15.69 -16.28
C SER A 228 -0.35 16.75 -16.66
N GLN A 229 0.92 16.54 -16.30
CA GLN A 229 2.00 17.47 -16.65
C GLN A 229 2.25 17.56 -18.16
N SER A 230 2.14 16.47 -18.92
CA SER A 230 2.27 16.50 -20.39
C SER A 230 1.25 17.44 -21.03
N ALA A 231 -0.05 17.28 -20.69
CA ALA A 231 -1.09 18.20 -21.14
C ALA A 231 -0.85 19.66 -20.73
N ALA A 232 -0.24 19.91 -19.57
CA ALA A 232 0.15 21.26 -19.17
C ALA A 232 1.24 21.82 -20.10
N LEU A 233 2.29 21.03 -20.38
CA LEU A 233 3.37 21.39 -21.28
C LEU A 233 2.89 21.61 -22.72
N ASP A 234 1.94 20.81 -23.20
CA ASP A 234 1.30 21.01 -24.52
C ASP A 234 0.60 22.37 -24.65
N LEU A 235 -0.16 22.76 -23.61
CA LEU A 235 -0.84 24.06 -23.59
C LEU A 235 0.16 25.22 -23.46
N VAL A 236 1.20 25.06 -22.65
CA VAL A 236 2.29 26.05 -22.55
C VAL A 236 3.00 26.21 -23.89
N GLY A 237 3.31 25.11 -24.58
CA GLY A 237 3.97 25.13 -25.89
C GLY A 237 3.16 25.84 -26.98
N ARG A 238 1.83 25.89 -26.81
CA ARG A 238 0.89 26.62 -27.69
C ARG A 238 0.63 28.06 -27.26
N GLY A 239 1.25 28.53 -26.18
CA GLY A 239 1.14 29.91 -25.69
C GLY A 239 -0.10 30.21 -24.84
N TYR A 240 -0.81 29.20 -24.33
CA TYR A 240 -1.99 29.42 -23.47
C TYR A 240 -1.66 29.91 -22.05
N GLY A 241 -0.38 29.93 -21.68
CA GLY A 241 0.08 30.38 -20.37
C GLY A 241 1.42 29.76 -19.98
N ILE A 242 1.68 29.77 -18.67
CA ILE A 242 2.85 29.15 -18.03
C ILE A 242 2.39 28.05 -17.06
N ALA A 243 3.27 27.13 -16.67
CA ALA A 243 2.91 26.06 -15.74
C ALA A 243 4.02 25.77 -14.73
N LEU A 244 3.63 25.39 -13.52
CA LEU A 244 4.55 24.81 -12.53
C LEU A 244 4.68 23.30 -12.81
N VAL A 245 5.89 22.83 -13.06
CA VAL A 245 6.17 21.46 -13.52
C VAL A 245 7.41 20.87 -12.83
N SER A 246 7.59 19.55 -12.98
CA SER A 246 8.86 18.91 -12.63
C SER A 246 9.96 19.32 -13.63
N PRO A 247 11.20 19.53 -13.18
CA PRO A 247 12.34 19.79 -14.07
C PRO A 247 12.63 18.63 -15.03
N VAL A 248 12.11 17.43 -14.79
CA VAL A 248 12.32 16.22 -15.63
C VAL A 248 11.06 15.78 -16.40
N SER A 249 10.08 16.67 -16.49
CA SER A 249 8.78 16.42 -17.13
C SER A 249 8.77 16.69 -18.64
N ALA A 250 9.60 17.62 -19.12
CA ALA A 250 9.74 17.90 -20.54
C ALA A 250 10.54 16.78 -21.23
N ASP A 251 9.98 16.21 -22.27
CA ASP A 251 10.69 15.31 -23.19
C ASP A 251 11.21 16.08 -24.41
N SER A 252 11.84 15.35 -25.34
CA SER A 252 12.41 15.90 -26.57
C SER A 252 11.39 16.57 -27.50
N GLU A 253 10.11 16.23 -27.40
CA GLU A 253 9.07 16.89 -28.21
C GLU A 253 8.74 18.26 -27.62
N HIS A 254 8.58 18.34 -26.29
CA HIS A 254 8.31 19.58 -25.58
C HIS A 254 9.48 20.57 -25.63
N GLU A 255 10.73 20.10 -25.70
CA GLU A 255 11.94 20.95 -25.83
C GLU A 255 11.91 21.89 -27.05
N ARG A 256 11.07 21.60 -28.05
CA ARG A 256 10.93 22.44 -29.24
C ARG A 256 10.10 23.69 -28.97
N SER A 257 9.09 23.61 -28.11
CA SER A 257 8.09 24.66 -27.88
C SER A 257 8.10 25.26 -26.47
N VAL A 258 8.73 24.58 -25.50
CA VAL A 258 8.75 24.98 -24.09
C VAL A 258 10.18 25.18 -23.60
N VAL A 259 10.37 26.15 -22.72
CA VAL A 259 11.62 26.37 -21.98
C VAL A 259 11.32 26.29 -20.49
N LEU A 260 12.10 25.49 -19.76
CA LEU A 260 12.00 25.38 -18.31
C LEU A 260 12.95 26.35 -17.62
N ARG A 261 12.48 27.01 -16.55
CA ARG A 261 13.29 27.88 -15.70
C ARG A 261 13.04 27.63 -14.20
N PRO A 262 14.09 27.60 -13.37
CA PRO A 262 13.94 27.51 -11.93
C PRO A 262 13.27 28.76 -11.36
N LEU A 263 12.51 28.57 -10.28
CA LEU A 263 12.02 29.66 -9.44
C LEU A 263 13.05 29.99 -8.35
N ARG A 264 13.17 31.27 -8.04
CA ARG A 264 13.95 31.76 -6.89
C ARG A 264 13.39 31.20 -5.57
N GLN A 265 12.07 31.15 -5.46
CA GLN A 265 11.39 30.50 -4.35
C GLN A 265 11.63 28.98 -4.44
N LYS A 266 12.26 28.40 -3.43
CA LYS A 266 12.50 26.95 -3.37
C LYS A 266 11.22 26.22 -3.00
N LEU A 267 10.45 25.84 -4.01
CA LEU A 267 9.30 24.96 -3.89
C LEU A 267 9.80 23.54 -4.11
N VAL A 268 9.92 22.76 -3.02
CA VAL A 268 10.51 21.42 -3.06
C VAL A 268 9.46 20.39 -2.71
N ARG A 269 9.38 19.34 -3.53
CA ARG A 269 8.61 18.12 -3.24
C ARG A 269 9.57 16.95 -2.99
N ARG A 270 9.10 15.94 -2.25
CA ARG A 270 9.93 14.79 -1.86
C ARG A 270 9.39 13.53 -2.48
N LEU A 271 10.22 12.82 -3.24
CA LEU A 271 9.93 11.45 -3.61
C LEU A 271 10.42 10.55 -2.48
N ALA A 272 9.53 9.73 -1.94
CA ALA A 272 9.84 8.86 -0.81
C ALA A 272 9.58 7.38 -1.15
N LEU A 273 10.37 6.50 -0.54
CA LEU A 273 10.13 5.07 -0.46
C LEU A 273 9.78 4.75 1.00
N ALA A 274 8.58 4.23 1.25
CA ALA A 274 8.24 3.65 2.53
C ALA A 274 8.19 2.12 2.43
N VAL A 275 8.69 1.44 3.46
CA VAL A 275 8.66 -0.03 3.54
C VAL A 275 8.19 -0.50 4.90
N ASP A 276 7.53 -1.65 4.94
CA ASP A 276 7.32 -2.40 6.18
C ASP A 276 8.62 -3.13 6.56
N PRO A 277 9.30 -2.74 7.65
CA PRO A 277 10.57 -3.35 8.06
C PRO A 277 10.45 -4.83 8.45
N LEU A 278 9.24 -5.32 8.77
CA LEU A 278 9.04 -6.75 9.02
C LEU A 278 9.13 -7.56 7.73
N VAL A 279 8.72 -6.97 6.61
CA VAL A 279 8.66 -7.64 5.31
C VAL A 279 9.92 -7.40 4.50
N VAL A 280 10.30 -6.14 4.36
CA VAL A 280 11.40 -5.68 3.52
C VAL A 280 12.61 -5.40 4.42
N PRO A 281 13.67 -6.24 4.35
CA PRO A 281 14.86 -6.03 5.15
C PRO A 281 15.50 -4.66 4.86
N LEU A 282 16.11 -4.05 5.87
CA LEU A 282 16.75 -2.73 5.74
C LEU A 282 17.79 -2.65 4.61
N ALA A 283 18.50 -3.75 4.34
CA ALA A 283 19.44 -3.83 3.22
C ALA A 283 18.72 -3.67 1.87
N LEU A 284 17.67 -4.47 1.64
CA LEU A 284 16.85 -4.40 0.43
C LEU A 284 16.18 -3.03 0.28
N ALA A 285 15.66 -2.46 1.37
CA ALA A 285 15.06 -1.13 1.36
C ALA A 285 16.04 -0.02 0.93
N ARG A 286 17.28 -0.08 1.45
CA ARG A 286 18.35 0.88 1.10
C ARG A 286 18.76 0.74 -0.36
N GLU A 287 18.89 -0.50 -0.85
CA GLU A 287 19.26 -0.76 -2.24
C GLU A 287 18.16 -0.37 -3.21
N LEU A 288 16.89 -0.67 -2.89
CA LEU A 288 15.72 -0.23 -3.65
C LEU A 288 15.66 1.30 -3.70
N CYS A 289 15.85 1.99 -2.58
CA CYS A 289 15.92 3.45 -2.54
C CYS A 289 17.05 4.01 -3.42
N ALA A 290 18.25 3.43 -3.34
CA ALA A 290 19.39 3.84 -4.14
C ALA A 290 19.16 3.61 -5.64
N TRP A 291 18.52 2.51 -6.02
CA TRP A 291 18.17 2.20 -7.40
C TRP A 291 17.10 3.17 -7.94
N LEU A 292 16.04 3.46 -7.17
CA LEU A 292 15.04 4.47 -7.53
C LEU A 292 15.69 5.85 -7.74
N ARG A 293 16.61 6.24 -6.85
CA ARG A 293 17.35 7.50 -6.96
C ARG A 293 18.22 7.51 -8.21
N TYR A 294 18.92 6.41 -8.50
CA TYR A 294 19.73 6.29 -9.71
C TYR A 294 18.86 6.46 -10.96
N GLY A 295 17.71 5.78 -11.04
CA GLY A 295 16.76 5.91 -12.14
C GLY A 295 16.29 7.36 -12.35
N TYR A 296 15.95 8.05 -11.27
CA TYR A 296 15.59 9.47 -11.32
C TYR A 296 16.75 10.33 -11.87
N VAL A 297 17.99 10.15 -11.38
CA VAL A 297 19.15 10.93 -11.84
C VAL A 297 19.44 10.67 -13.32
N GLN A 298 19.31 9.43 -13.81
CA GLN A 298 19.45 9.12 -15.24
C GLN A 298 18.39 9.84 -16.08
N ARG A 299 17.13 9.86 -15.60
CA ARG A 299 16.07 10.63 -16.25
C ARG A 299 16.38 12.13 -16.25
N ALA A 300 16.84 12.68 -15.13
CA ALA A 300 17.23 14.08 -15.05
C ALA A 300 18.34 14.43 -16.03
N ALA A 301 19.38 13.60 -16.12
CA ALA A 301 20.48 13.81 -17.07
C ALA A 301 20.02 13.75 -18.54
N LYS A 302 19.00 12.94 -18.84
CA LYS A 302 18.42 12.82 -20.19
C LYS A 302 17.50 13.98 -20.55
N CYS A 303 16.57 14.34 -19.66
CA CYS A 303 15.48 15.29 -19.93
C CYS A 303 15.85 16.74 -19.60
N ASN A 304 16.78 16.98 -18.68
CA ASN A 304 17.20 18.32 -18.30
C ASN A 304 18.64 18.31 -17.75
N PRO A 305 19.64 18.27 -18.64
CA PRO A 305 21.06 18.22 -18.26
C PRO A 305 21.48 19.40 -17.35
N ALA A 306 20.91 20.59 -17.56
CA ALA A 306 21.19 21.77 -16.74
C ALA A 306 20.74 21.58 -15.28
N TYR A 307 19.52 21.06 -15.08
CA TYR A 307 19.06 20.67 -13.74
C TYR A 307 19.96 19.57 -13.14
N ALA A 308 20.27 18.52 -13.90
CA ALA A 308 21.09 17.41 -13.41
C ALA A 308 22.50 17.84 -12.94
N LEU A 309 23.12 18.83 -13.61
CA LEU A 309 24.43 19.37 -13.24
C LEU A 309 24.36 20.34 -12.04
N SER A 310 23.28 21.10 -11.92
CA SER A 310 23.11 22.10 -10.86
C SER A 310 22.58 21.52 -9.53
N ALA A 311 21.91 20.38 -9.58
CA ALA A 311 21.31 19.75 -8.41
C ALA A 311 22.33 18.90 -7.64
N THR A 312 22.33 19.03 -6.31
CA THR A 312 23.10 18.15 -5.44
C THR A 312 22.28 16.89 -5.15
N PHE A 313 22.68 15.76 -5.75
CA PHE A 313 22.14 14.45 -5.38
C PHE A 313 23.03 13.80 -4.31
N PRO A 314 22.46 13.06 -3.33
CA PRO A 314 23.26 12.23 -2.45
C PRO A 314 24.19 11.32 -3.27
N ALA A 315 25.42 11.11 -2.78
CA ALA A 315 26.42 10.31 -3.49
C ALA A 315 25.81 8.99 -3.98
N LEU A 316 25.77 8.83 -5.30
CA LEU A 316 25.32 7.61 -5.91
C LEU A 316 26.37 6.54 -5.59
N SER A 317 26.05 5.63 -4.68
CA SER A 317 26.77 4.37 -4.59
C SER A 317 26.83 3.77 -5.99
N LYS A 318 28.02 3.35 -6.47
CA LYS A 318 28.13 2.56 -7.70
C LYS A 318 27.07 1.49 -7.60
N SER A 319 26.09 1.53 -8.50
CA SER A 319 24.89 0.71 -8.48
C SER A 319 25.19 -0.65 -7.83
N PRO A 320 24.84 -0.88 -6.54
CA PRO A 320 25.27 -2.07 -5.81
C PRO A 320 24.75 -3.32 -6.52
N ARG A 321 25.57 -3.93 -7.39
CA ARG A 321 25.28 -5.26 -7.88
C ARG A 321 25.47 -6.16 -6.67
N LEU A 322 24.38 -6.62 -6.08
CA LEU A 322 24.46 -7.81 -5.24
C LEU A 322 25.17 -8.89 -6.05
N PRO A 323 26.09 -9.66 -5.45
CA PRO A 323 26.79 -10.71 -6.16
C PRO A 323 25.74 -11.62 -6.79
N ALA A 324 25.80 -11.75 -8.11
CA ALA A 324 24.95 -12.67 -8.84
C ALA A 324 25.13 -14.06 -8.22
N ARG A 325 24.18 -14.50 -7.39
CA ARG A 325 24.01 -15.94 -7.21
C ARG A 325 23.72 -16.46 -8.61
N ALA A 326 24.51 -17.43 -9.05
CA ALA A 326 24.41 -18.03 -10.37
C ALA A 326 22.93 -18.29 -10.66
N LEU A 327 22.37 -17.49 -11.55
CA LEU A 327 21.01 -17.65 -12.04
C LEU A 327 21.01 -19.05 -12.66
N VAL A 328 20.29 -19.96 -12.03
CA VAL A 328 19.77 -21.12 -12.73
C VAL A 328 18.94 -20.53 -13.87
N ASP A 329 19.32 -20.83 -15.11
CA ASP A 329 18.65 -20.34 -16.30
C ASP A 329 17.13 -20.51 -16.12
N PRO A 330 16.33 -19.43 -16.12
CA PRO A 330 14.89 -19.50 -15.82
C PRO A 330 14.13 -20.37 -16.83
N LEU A 331 14.73 -20.65 -18.00
CA LEU A 331 14.22 -21.59 -19.00
C LEU A 331 14.73 -23.03 -18.78
N SER A 332 15.82 -23.23 -18.02
CA SER A 332 16.28 -24.57 -17.61
C SER A 332 15.51 -25.12 -16.42
N CYS A 333 14.88 -24.24 -15.64
CA CYS A 333 13.99 -24.61 -14.54
C CYS A 333 12.58 -24.84 -15.10
N SER A 334 12.37 -25.97 -15.79
CA SER A 334 11.02 -26.37 -16.17
C SER A 334 10.17 -26.49 -14.91
N THR A 335 9.09 -25.70 -14.82
CA THR A 335 7.93 -25.86 -13.91
C THR A 335 7.94 -25.23 -12.52
N VAL A 336 8.45 -23.99 -12.35
CA VAL A 336 7.86 -23.11 -11.31
C VAL A 336 7.48 -21.79 -11.95
N ALA A 337 6.31 -21.76 -12.57
CA ALA A 337 5.68 -20.49 -12.91
C ALA A 337 5.50 -19.69 -11.59
N PRO A 338 5.81 -18.39 -11.53
CA PRO A 338 5.51 -17.54 -10.37
C PRO A 338 4.00 -17.32 -10.15
N LEU A 339 3.17 -17.83 -11.07
CA LEU A 339 1.70 -17.76 -11.05
C LEU A 339 1.04 -18.18 -9.72
N PRO A 340 1.49 -19.19 -8.95
CA PRO A 340 0.86 -19.52 -7.67
C PRO A 340 0.92 -18.39 -6.63
N LEU A 341 1.93 -17.50 -6.69
CA LEU A 341 2.04 -16.34 -5.81
C LEU A 341 1.03 -15.23 -6.19
N LEU A 342 0.86 -15.00 -7.49
CA LEU A 342 -0.13 -14.04 -8.02
C LEU A 342 -1.58 -14.54 -7.86
N LEU A 343 -1.79 -15.85 -7.99
CA LEU A 343 -3.10 -16.48 -7.80
C LEU A 343 -3.48 -16.51 -6.31
N ALA A 344 -2.56 -16.72 -5.36
CA ALA A 344 -2.92 -16.76 -3.95
C ALA A 344 -3.57 -15.44 -3.45
N GLU A 345 -3.12 -14.28 -3.93
CA GLU A 345 -3.72 -12.96 -3.59
C GLU A 345 -5.12 -12.76 -4.21
N LEU A 346 -5.34 -13.23 -5.43
CA LEU A 346 -6.65 -13.15 -6.11
C LEU A 346 -7.69 -14.12 -5.50
N HIS A 347 -7.25 -15.15 -4.79
CA HIS A 347 -8.11 -16.28 -4.38
C HIS A 347 -8.23 -16.50 -2.87
N TRP A 348 -7.75 -15.61 -1.97
CA TRP A 348 -8.06 -15.73 -0.52
C TRP A 348 -9.57 -15.69 -0.21
N THR A 349 -10.34 -15.26 -1.21
CA THR A 349 -11.78 -15.20 -1.15
C THR A 349 -12.49 -16.43 -1.71
N GLU A 350 -11.84 -17.29 -2.50
CA GLU A 350 -12.44 -18.51 -3.01
C GLU A 350 -12.06 -19.71 -2.12
N PRO A 351 -13.03 -20.37 -1.48
CA PRO A 351 -12.76 -21.60 -0.76
C PRO A 351 -12.39 -22.69 -1.77
N ASP A 352 -11.12 -23.09 -1.85
CA ASP A 352 -10.80 -24.39 -2.44
C ASP A 352 -11.29 -25.49 -1.48
N PRO A 353 -12.27 -26.32 -1.87
CA PRO A 353 -12.97 -27.24 -0.96
C PRO A 353 -12.15 -28.47 -0.52
N GLY A 354 -10.88 -28.61 -0.93
CA GLY A 354 -10.09 -29.83 -0.69
C GLY A 354 -9.24 -29.86 0.59
N CYS A 355 -8.60 -28.74 0.98
CA CYS A 355 -7.69 -28.73 2.13
C CYS A 355 -7.43 -27.33 2.74
N CYS A 356 -8.28 -26.89 3.67
CA CYS A 356 -7.99 -25.66 4.41
C CYS A 356 -6.90 -25.91 5.48
N PHE A 357 -5.62 -25.76 5.11
CA PHE A 357 -4.51 -25.75 6.06
C PHE A 357 -4.50 -24.50 6.91
N GLU A 358 -5.11 -24.52 8.08
CA GLU A 358 -5.04 -23.41 9.03
C GLU A 358 -3.65 -23.27 9.69
N PRO A 359 -3.27 -22.06 10.14
CA PRO A 359 -2.03 -21.82 10.89
C PRO A 359 -1.82 -22.72 12.12
N GLU A 360 -2.90 -23.13 12.80
CA GLU A 360 -2.82 -24.10 13.90
C GLU A 360 -2.22 -25.46 13.49
N HIS A 361 -2.31 -25.84 12.21
CA HIS A 361 -1.69 -27.06 11.70
C HIS A 361 -0.18 -26.97 11.59
N LEU A 362 0.39 -25.77 11.39
CA LEU A 362 1.83 -25.55 11.39
C LEU A 362 2.42 -25.82 12.78
N HIS A 363 1.73 -25.36 13.83
CA HIS A 363 2.11 -25.67 15.21
C HIS A 363 2.12 -27.18 15.48
N LEU A 364 1.07 -27.88 15.05
CA LEU A 364 0.98 -29.34 15.15
C LEU A 364 2.17 -30.03 14.47
N LEU A 365 2.54 -29.64 13.25
CA LEU A 365 3.66 -30.24 12.52
C LEU A 365 5.00 -29.97 13.22
N ARG A 366 5.22 -28.77 13.76
CA ARG A 366 6.43 -28.45 14.56
C ARG A 366 6.54 -29.28 15.82
N VAL A 367 5.42 -29.53 16.52
CA VAL A 367 5.41 -30.35 17.73
C VAL A 367 5.78 -31.80 17.39
N ILE A 368 5.22 -32.35 16.31
CA ILE A 368 5.56 -33.70 15.83
C ILE A 368 7.04 -33.78 15.46
N ASP A 369 7.52 -32.79 14.72
CA ASP A 369 8.91 -32.74 14.24
C ASP A 369 9.92 -32.70 15.38
N ARG A 370 9.66 -31.86 16.39
CA ARG A 370 10.51 -31.74 17.57
C ARG A 370 10.52 -33.00 18.44
N ILE A 371 9.37 -33.67 18.56
CA ILE A 371 9.20 -34.81 19.48
C ILE A 371 9.56 -36.15 18.83
N GLY A 372 9.42 -36.27 17.50
CA GLY A 372 9.69 -37.49 16.75
C GLY A 372 8.78 -38.68 17.11
N SER A 373 7.63 -38.45 17.75
CA SER A 373 6.69 -39.50 18.17
C SER A 373 5.25 -38.97 18.21
N LEU A 374 4.33 -39.65 17.51
CA LEU A 374 2.91 -39.26 17.50
C LEU A 374 2.24 -39.38 18.88
N ASN A 375 2.59 -40.37 19.70
CA ASN A 375 2.01 -40.54 21.03
C ASN A 375 2.39 -39.35 21.94
N ARG A 376 3.69 -39.08 22.07
CA ARG A 376 4.19 -37.97 22.89
C ARG A 376 3.77 -36.60 22.32
N ALA A 377 3.65 -36.48 20.99
CA ALA A 377 3.15 -35.26 20.38
C ALA A 377 1.66 -35.02 20.69
N ALA A 378 0.85 -36.08 20.74
CA ALA A 378 -0.55 -35.98 21.13
C ALA A 378 -0.70 -35.54 22.59
N GLU A 379 0.11 -36.11 23.49
CA GLU A 379 0.19 -35.66 24.90
C GLU A 379 0.56 -34.17 25.00
N ALA A 380 1.61 -33.74 24.28
CA ALA A 380 2.05 -32.35 24.28
C ALA A 380 1.02 -31.37 23.69
N LEU A 381 0.18 -31.85 22.76
CA LEU A 381 -0.92 -31.07 22.16
C LEU A 381 -2.23 -31.19 22.94
N LEU A 382 -2.26 -31.94 24.04
CA LEU A 382 -3.45 -32.21 24.85
C LEU A 382 -4.61 -32.83 24.03
N VAL A 383 -4.28 -33.75 23.12
CA VAL A 383 -5.23 -34.50 22.30
C VAL A 383 -4.95 -36.00 22.37
N THR A 384 -5.91 -36.84 21.97
CA THR A 384 -5.66 -38.28 21.88
C THR A 384 -4.84 -38.60 20.62
N GLN A 385 -3.95 -39.60 20.70
CA GLN A 385 -3.16 -39.99 19.53
C GLN A 385 -4.01 -40.45 18.33
N PRO A 386 -5.14 -41.18 18.50
CA PRO A 386 -6.04 -41.47 17.38
C PRO A 386 -6.67 -40.22 16.76
N ALA A 387 -6.92 -39.15 17.54
CA ALA A 387 -7.40 -37.88 16.99
C ALA A 387 -6.31 -37.15 16.21
N LEU A 388 -5.08 -37.11 16.73
CA LEU A 388 -3.92 -36.51 16.05
C LEU A 388 -3.64 -37.22 14.71
N THR A 389 -3.61 -38.55 14.71
CA THR A 389 -3.35 -39.36 13.51
C THR A 389 -4.42 -39.14 12.43
N ARG A 390 -5.71 -39.15 12.81
CA ARG A 390 -6.82 -38.85 11.90
C ARG A 390 -6.70 -37.43 11.31
N ARG A 391 -6.29 -36.45 12.12
CA ARG A 391 -6.10 -35.07 11.68
C ARG A 391 -4.97 -34.95 10.65
N ILE A 392 -3.82 -35.55 10.91
CA ILE A 392 -2.67 -35.59 9.98
C ILE A 392 -3.06 -36.28 8.67
N HIS A 393 -3.75 -37.42 8.75
CA HIS A 393 -4.17 -38.16 7.56
C HIS A 393 -5.16 -37.34 6.70
N ARG A 394 -6.12 -36.64 7.31
CA ARG A 394 -7.03 -35.74 6.59
C ARG A 394 -6.29 -34.61 5.89
N LEU A 395 -5.34 -33.98 6.57
CA LEU A 395 -4.50 -32.93 6.00
C LEU A 395 -3.66 -33.48 4.84
N GLY A 396 -3.05 -34.65 5.00
CA GLY A 396 -2.28 -35.29 3.94
C GLY A 396 -3.12 -35.67 2.73
N LYS A 397 -4.35 -36.16 2.94
CA LYS A 397 -5.29 -36.45 1.85
C LYS A 397 -5.62 -35.18 1.05
N GLY A 398 -5.86 -34.07 1.71
CA GLY A 398 -6.16 -32.82 1.02
C GLY A 398 -4.93 -32.14 0.38
N CYS A 399 -3.71 -32.41 0.87
CA CYS A 399 -2.46 -32.06 0.17
C CYS A 399 -2.14 -32.96 -1.03
N GLY A 400 -2.88 -34.07 -1.22
CA GLY A 400 -2.51 -35.11 -2.17
C GLY A 400 -1.24 -35.89 -1.81
N GLN A 401 -0.71 -35.76 -0.58
CA GLN A 401 0.49 -36.46 -0.14
C GLN A 401 0.59 -36.62 1.40
N PRO A 402 1.21 -37.70 1.92
CA PRO A 402 1.41 -37.89 3.36
C PRO A 402 2.27 -36.77 3.95
N LEU A 403 1.86 -36.23 5.10
CA LEU A 403 2.63 -35.19 5.80
C LEU A 403 3.70 -35.76 6.73
N VAL A 404 3.54 -37.02 7.13
CA VAL A 404 4.34 -37.69 8.15
C VAL A 404 4.55 -39.14 7.71
N TYR A 405 5.73 -39.69 7.97
CA TYR A 405 6.03 -41.11 7.77
C TYR A 405 6.70 -41.71 9.01
N SER A 406 6.62 -43.04 9.14
CA SER A 406 7.32 -43.79 10.17
C SER A 406 8.78 -43.99 9.77
N THR A 407 9.68 -43.89 10.74
CA THR A 407 11.10 -44.18 10.60
C THR A 407 11.55 -45.18 11.65
N ALA A 408 12.73 -45.78 11.47
CA ALA A 408 13.34 -46.64 12.48
C ALA A 408 13.55 -45.95 13.84
N ARG A 409 13.54 -44.61 13.88
CA ARG A 409 13.71 -43.78 15.09
C ARG A 409 12.41 -43.14 15.57
N GLY A 410 11.26 -43.50 14.99
CA GLY A 410 9.95 -42.99 15.39
C GLY A 410 9.17 -42.39 14.22
N THR A 411 8.88 -41.09 14.31
CA THR A 411 8.03 -40.36 13.37
C THR A 411 8.79 -39.18 12.78
N SER A 412 8.70 -38.96 11.47
CA SER A 412 9.37 -37.84 10.79
C SER A 412 8.44 -37.14 9.80
N LEU A 413 8.66 -35.84 9.61
CA LEU A 413 7.93 -35.05 8.62
C LEU A 413 8.32 -35.45 7.20
N SER A 414 7.33 -35.53 6.31
CA SER A 414 7.54 -35.59 4.86
C SER A 414 8.30 -34.36 4.34
N PRO A 415 8.94 -34.47 3.16
CA PRO A 415 9.53 -33.30 2.50
C PRO A 415 8.53 -32.15 2.29
N ALA A 416 7.27 -32.45 1.96
CA ALA A 416 6.23 -31.45 1.81
C ALA A 416 5.83 -30.77 3.13
N ALA A 417 5.70 -31.53 4.22
CA ALA A 417 5.45 -30.96 5.54
C ALA A 417 6.62 -30.11 6.03
N ARG A 418 7.87 -30.50 5.72
CA ARG A 418 9.03 -29.68 6.01
C ARG A 418 9.04 -28.40 5.18
N ARG A 419 8.75 -28.48 3.87
CA ARG A 419 8.60 -27.31 2.99
C ARG A 419 7.51 -26.35 3.50
N LEU A 420 6.38 -26.88 3.98
CA LEU A 420 5.32 -26.08 4.61
C LEU A 420 5.85 -25.25 5.78
N LEU A 421 6.52 -25.87 6.76
CA LEU A 421 7.08 -25.18 7.92
C LEU A 421 8.16 -24.15 7.55
N ASP A 422 8.93 -24.48 6.54
CA ASP A 422 10.04 -23.70 6.02
C ASP A 422 9.57 -22.44 5.29
N CYS A 423 8.54 -22.56 4.47
CA CYS A 423 7.93 -21.45 3.74
C CYS A 423 7.08 -20.56 4.64
N SER A 424 6.32 -21.13 5.59
CA SER A 424 5.48 -20.37 6.52
C SER A 424 6.26 -19.72 7.65
N GLY A 425 7.42 -20.28 8.03
CA GLY A 425 8.16 -19.90 9.22
C GLY A 425 8.44 -18.40 9.37
N PRO A 426 8.95 -17.71 8.33
CA PRO A 426 9.15 -16.26 8.39
C PRO A 426 7.84 -15.48 8.64
N ALA A 427 6.74 -15.87 7.99
CA ALA A 427 5.44 -15.22 8.17
C ALA A 427 4.84 -15.48 9.56
N GLU A 428 5.04 -16.67 10.12
CA GLU A 428 4.65 -16.99 11.50
C GLU A 428 5.39 -16.12 12.52
N SER A 429 6.72 -16.01 12.39
CA SER A 429 7.54 -15.19 13.29
C SER A 429 7.14 -13.73 13.24
N ARG A 430 6.87 -13.20 12.03
CA ARG A 430 6.38 -11.82 11.84
C ARG A 430 5.01 -11.59 12.48
N LEU A 431 4.08 -12.53 12.34
CA LEU A 431 2.77 -12.44 13.00
C LEU A 431 2.93 -12.44 14.52
N ASP A 432 3.76 -13.31 15.08
CA ASP A 432 4.02 -13.36 16.52
C ASP A 432 4.69 -12.06 17.03
N GLU A 433 5.63 -11.50 16.28
CA GLU A 433 6.28 -10.22 16.57
C GLU A 433 5.26 -9.06 16.55
N LEU A 434 4.43 -8.98 15.50
CA LEU A 434 3.35 -7.99 15.39
C LEU A 434 2.39 -8.08 16.58
N VAL A 435 1.94 -9.27 16.93
CA VAL A 435 1.04 -9.50 18.07
C VAL A 435 1.68 -9.07 19.39
N GLY A 436 2.98 -9.33 19.56
CA GLY A 436 3.76 -8.84 20.69
C GLY A 436 3.73 -7.31 20.78
N ARG A 437 4.00 -6.62 19.66
CA ARG A 437 4.00 -5.15 19.58
C ARG A 437 2.62 -4.54 19.84
N ILE A 438 1.57 -5.08 19.22
CA ILE A 438 0.18 -4.62 19.44
C ILE A 438 -0.18 -4.66 20.94
N ARG A 439 0.18 -5.76 21.61
CA ARG A 439 -0.10 -5.93 23.05
C ARG A 439 0.72 -4.98 23.92
N GLN A 440 1.95 -4.65 23.53
CA GLN A 440 2.82 -3.71 24.25
C GLN A 440 2.34 -2.26 24.10
N ASN A 441 1.98 -1.83 22.88
CA ASN A 441 1.47 -0.47 22.62
C ASN A 441 0.15 -0.20 23.33
N SER A 442 -0.69 -1.24 23.49
CA SER A 442 -1.95 -1.13 24.24
C SER A 442 -1.78 -0.97 25.76
N ALA A 443 -0.55 -1.15 26.29
CA ALA A 443 -0.24 -1.01 27.71
C ALA A 443 0.22 0.40 28.13
N VAL A 444 0.49 1.29 27.16
CA VAL A 444 0.84 2.70 27.43
C VAL A 444 -0.45 3.54 27.46
N PRO A 445 -0.78 4.26 28.55
CA PRO A 445 -1.98 5.09 28.59
C PRO A 445 -1.94 6.19 27.53
N ALA A 446 -3.05 6.37 26.82
CA ALA A 446 -3.27 7.36 25.74
C ALA A 446 -3.28 8.84 26.19
N ALA A 447 -2.48 9.21 27.20
CA ALA A 447 -2.45 10.56 27.75
C ALA A 447 -1.43 11.51 27.08
N ALA A 448 -0.61 11.04 26.13
CA ALA A 448 0.47 11.84 25.53
C ALA A 448 0.26 12.26 24.06
N ALA A 449 -0.91 11.98 23.46
CA ALA A 449 -1.18 12.27 22.03
C ALA A 449 -2.28 13.31 21.79
N ALA A 450 -2.54 14.21 22.75
CA ALA A 450 -3.39 15.37 22.50
C ALA A 450 -2.56 16.48 21.84
N VAL A 451 -2.47 16.45 20.52
CA VAL A 451 -2.09 17.63 19.73
C VAL A 451 -3.24 18.64 19.85
N PRO A 452 -3.00 19.89 20.32
CA PRO A 452 -4.05 20.88 20.38
C PRO A 452 -4.49 21.22 18.95
N ALA A 453 -5.79 21.11 18.69
CA ALA A 453 -6.38 21.57 17.44
C ALA A 453 -6.06 23.07 17.25
N PRO A 454 -5.64 23.51 16.05
CA PRO A 454 -5.49 24.93 15.79
C PRO A 454 -6.86 25.64 15.97
N PRO A 455 -6.88 26.89 16.45
CA PRO A 455 -8.13 27.62 16.65
C PRO A 455 -8.86 27.78 15.33
N SER A 456 -10.11 27.29 15.29
CA SER A 456 -11.00 27.45 14.14
C SER A 456 -11.24 28.96 13.89
N PRO A 457 -11.13 29.46 12.65
CA PRO A 457 -11.45 30.86 12.37
C PRO A 457 -12.92 31.12 12.66
N ALA A 458 -13.17 32.15 13.48
CA ALA A 458 -14.50 32.57 13.90
C ALA A 458 -15.41 32.85 12.68
N PRO A 459 -16.71 32.51 12.74
CA PRO A 459 -17.61 32.79 11.63
C PRO A 459 -17.74 34.31 11.45
N ALA A 460 -17.40 34.79 10.25
CA ALA A 460 -17.62 36.16 9.85
C ALA A 460 -19.09 36.54 10.05
N ALA A 461 -19.30 37.58 10.85
CA ALA A 461 -20.60 38.14 11.18
C ALA A 461 -21.35 38.56 9.91
N ARG A 462 -22.44 37.87 9.57
CA ARG A 462 -23.45 38.37 8.64
C ARG A 462 -24.17 39.55 9.30
N ARG A 463 -23.77 40.78 8.96
CA ARG A 463 -24.55 41.99 9.27
C ARG A 463 -25.75 42.10 8.30
N ARG A 464 -26.93 41.91 8.90
CA ARG A 464 -28.29 42.45 8.63
C ARG A 464 -28.54 43.16 7.28
N ALA A 465 -29.61 42.72 6.62
CA ALA A 465 -30.66 43.62 6.14
C ALA A 465 -31.98 43.20 6.80
N ALA A 466 -32.68 44.18 7.36
CA ALA A 466 -33.90 44.02 8.14
C ALA A 466 -35.16 44.25 7.29
N ALA A 467 -36.26 43.70 7.79
CA ALA A 467 -37.65 44.14 7.65
C ALA A 467 -38.34 44.00 6.28
N CYS A 468 -39.29 43.06 6.22
CA CYS A 468 -40.68 43.46 6.03
C CYS A 468 -41.61 42.42 6.68
N ALA A 469 -42.43 42.89 7.61
CA ALA A 469 -43.48 42.13 8.28
C ALA A 469 -44.71 41.98 7.37
N GLN A 470 -45.49 40.91 7.55
CA GLN A 470 -46.95 40.95 7.74
C GLN A 470 -47.53 39.54 8.05
N PRO A 471 -48.73 39.45 8.65
CA PRO A 471 -49.04 38.46 9.67
C PRO A 471 -50.04 37.37 9.24
N ARG A 472 -50.16 36.36 10.11
CA ARG A 472 -51.11 35.23 10.04
C ARG A 472 -52.57 35.68 10.06
N SER A 473 -53.45 34.99 9.33
CA SER A 473 -54.84 34.78 9.73
C SER A 473 -55.37 33.41 9.27
N ARG A 474 -56.29 32.88 10.09
CA ARG A 474 -56.92 31.55 10.09
C ARG A 474 -58.12 31.48 9.13
N LYS A 475 -58.41 30.31 8.56
CA LYS A 475 -59.59 29.44 8.86
C LYS A 475 -59.86 28.42 7.75
N ALA A 476 -60.34 27.26 8.19
CA ALA A 476 -60.82 26.11 7.42
C ALA A 476 -62.09 26.38 6.60
N VAL A 477 -62.43 25.48 5.66
CA VAL A 477 -63.75 24.80 5.53
C VAL A 477 -63.78 23.86 4.28
N SER A 478 -64.19 22.60 4.54
CA SER A 478 -64.87 21.55 3.74
C SER A 478 -64.58 21.25 2.24
N ALA A 479 -64.44 19.93 1.97
CA ALA A 479 -64.59 19.21 0.70
C ALA A 479 -66.08 19.14 0.21
N PRO A 480 -66.53 18.31 -0.78
CA PRO A 480 -65.87 17.48 -1.82
C PRO A 480 -66.53 17.55 -3.25
N VAL A 481 -66.11 16.66 -4.18
CA VAL A 481 -66.93 15.90 -5.17
C VAL A 481 -66.53 15.99 -6.68
N ALA A 482 -66.46 14.78 -7.29
CA ALA A 482 -66.64 14.37 -8.71
C ALA A 482 -65.60 14.80 -9.76
N SER A 483 -64.77 13.87 -10.29
CA SER A 483 -65.04 12.87 -11.34
C SER A 483 -65.22 13.45 -12.76
N ALA A 484 -64.27 13.16 -13.67
CA ALA A 484 -64.58 12.69 -15.02
C ALA A 484 -63.29 12.25 -15.75
N THR A 485 -63.38 11.02 -16.22
CA THR A 485 -62.54 10.28 -17.16
C THR A 485 -62.55 10.86 -18.58
N ALA A 486 -61.67 10.30 -19.41
CA ALA A 486 -61.57 10.33 -20.89
C ALA A 486 -60.67 11.44 -21.45
N ARG A 487 -59.61 11.15 -22.24
CA ARG A 487 -59.31 9.99 -23.12
C ARG A 487 -57.83 9.66 -23.10
#